data_AF-A0A7C1ASQ2-F1
#
_entry.id   AF-A0A7C1ASQ2-F1
#
_cell.length_a   1.000
_cell.length_b   1.000
_cell.length_c   1.000
_cell.angle_alpha   90.00
_cell.angle_beta   90.00
_cell.angle_gamma   90.00
#
_symmetry.space_group_name_H-M   'P 1'
#
loop_
_entity.id
_entity.type
_entity.pdbx_description
1 polymer ?
#
loop_
_entity_poly.entity_id
_entity_poly.type
_entity_poly.pdbx_seq_one_letter_code
_entity_poly.pdbx_strand_id
1 'polypeptide(L)'
;MNERYRMWLGKNYPSDASIHRHTANLNLDHHLLGNGRLQAVVQVTRDTQARNAIVLHFMNPDRFEGRNKTDSFTYHQQFGPEYTFVSLVTDDGIHLPNPRQAVVDLRYGLQFDDNGFPIFWATYPLDYTFTSTRSRTVFNVAEEMFVPEGEAALLRRVTVTNTRGLTPESARLFVTLTPNQELFPEAHHVTAGEVSVAGVFEDGDEFLSLAVLDHPAKHMVAEFPRPLEAIVDDTFGVGSHDDDSRVKPRASYGNYPLLPVSAHVGAVLAYEVDLGELAEGESRTVSLCYAYGDSEQEVVETTSRLREAGFDETRSASSSRWTGFNQVGFGDQNLDTLYASTRSGLHASVAVSGRMNAGIWGYNSEWVRDSSGACVGVVLSG
;
A
#
# COMPACT_ATOMS: atom_id res chain seq x y z
N MET A 1 0.30 1.78 25.39
CA MET A 1 1.03 1.18 24.25
C MET A 1 2.25 0.43 24.78
N ASN A 2 2.49 -0.83 24.38
CA ASN A 2 3.53 -1.70 24.95
C ASN A 2 4.94 -1.23 24.49
N GLU A 3 5.95 -1.19 25.37
CA GLU A 3 7.32 -0.74 25.02
C GLU A 3 7.95 -1.51 23.85
N ARG A 4 7.47 -2.73 23.57
CA ARG A 4 7.87 -3.53 22.41
C ARG A 4 7.38 -2.96 21.08
N TYR A 5 6.28 -2.22 21.05
CA TYR A 5 5.73 -1.55 19.87
C TYR A 5 6.65 -0.38 19.45
N ARG A 6 7.13 0.41 20.42
CA ARG A 6 8.12 1.48 20.21
C ARG A 6 9.48 0.96 19.72
N MET A 7 9.83 -0.30 19.99
CA MET A 7 11.06 -0.92 19.48
C MET A 7 11.01 -1.17 17.97
N TRP A 8 9.83 -1.47 17.41
CA TRP A 8 9.63 -1.64 15.96
C TRP A 8 9.65 -0.29 15.22
N LEU A 9 9.18 0.78 15.86
CA LEU A 9 9.11 2.14 15.31
C LEU A 9 10.39 2.98 15.51
N GLY A 10 11.53 2.35 15.81
CA GLY A 10 12.84 2.98 15.57
C GLY A 10 13.71 3.29 16.79
N LYS A 11 14.16 2.26 17.51
CA LYS A 11 15.27 2.44 18.50
C LYS A 11 16.57 1.67 18.25
N ASN A 12 16.68 0.85 17.20
CA ASN A 12 17.90 0.05 16.96
C ASN A 12 18.43 0.14 15.51
N TYR A 13 18.52 1.33 14.93
CA TYR A 13 19.23 1.51 13.65
C TYR A 13 20.47 2.39 13.84
N PRO A 14 21.68 1.84 13.71
CA PRO A 14 22.86 2.64 13.40
C PRO A 14 22.61 3.34 12.07
N SER A 15 22.82 4.65 12.03
CA SER A 15 22.73 5.47 10.82
C SER A 15 23.82 5.06 9.83
N ASP A 16 23.55 4.05 9.00
CA ASP A 16 24.45 3.67 7.92
C ASP A 16 23.84 4.11 6.59
N ALA A 17 24.42 5.16 6.01
CA ALA A 17 24.02 5.76 4.73
C ALA A 17 24.22 4.84 3.52
N SER A 18 24.63 3.59 3.73
CA SER A 18 24.82 2.57 2.70
C SER A 18 23.53 1.81 2.32
N ILE A 19 22.44 1.92 3.09
CA ILE A 19 21.16 1.24 2.81
C ILE A 19 20.56 1.64 1.45
N HIS A 20 20.87 2.85 0.95
CA HIS A 20 20.37 3.36 -0.32
C HIS A 20 20.88 2.62 -1.58
N ARG A 21 21.90 1.76 -1.48
CA ARG A 21 22.59 1.20 -2.67
C ARG A 21 22.55 -0.32 -2.81
N HIS A 22 22.03 -1.05 -1.83
CA HIS A 22 21.84 -2.50 -1.94
C HIS A 22 20.41 -2.81 -2.37
N THR A 23 20.11 -2.49 -3.62
CA THR A 23 18.78 -2.66 -4.23
C THR A 23 18.76 -3.78 -5.25
N ALA A 24 19.93 -4.38 -5.53
CA ALA A 24 20.05 -5.63 -6.24
C ALA A 24 19.82 -6.80 -5.26
N ASN A 25 18.61 -6.92 -4.71
CA ASN A 25 18.23 -8.20 -4.13
C ASN A 25 18.18 -9.20 -5.29
N LEU A 26 18.84 -10.34 -5.14
CA LEU A 26 18.71 -11.42 -6.11
C LEU A 26 17.25 -11.93 -6.07
N ASN A 27 16.71 -12.37 -7.21
CA ASN A 27 15.32 -12.88 -7.30
C ASN A 27 14.25 -11.86 -6.91
N LEU A 28 14.21 -10.74 -7.64
CA LEU A 28 13.16 -9.73 -7.55
C LEU A 28 12.19 -9.84 -8.74
N ASP A 29 10.92 -10.03 -8.44
CA ASP A 29 9.83 -9.89 -9.40
C ASP A 29 9.11 -8.56 -9.16
N HIS A 30 8.72 -7.90 -10.25
CA HIS A 30 8.02 -6.62 -10.20
C HIS A 30 6.72 -6.74 -10.99
N HIS A 31 5.60 -6.44 -10.32
CA HIS A 31 4.28 -6.46 -10.93
C HIS A 31 3.74 -5.03 -10.99
N LEU A 32 3.51 -4.56 -12.22
CA LEU A 32 3.02 -3.21 -12.49
C LEU A 32 1.49 -3.22 -12.47
N LEU A 33 0.91 -2.27 -11.75
CA LEU A 33 -0.51 -1.94 -11.75
C LEU A 33 -0.63 -0.43 -11.97
N GLY A 34 -1.63 0.03 -12.72
CA GLY A 34 -1.80 1.46 -12.95
C GLY A 34 -2.77 1.77 -14.07
N ASN A 35 -3.10 3.04 -14.18
CA ASN A 35 -4.09 3.58 -15.14
C ASN A 35 -3.68 4.96 -15.69
N GLY A 36 -2.40 5.32 -15.56
CA GLY A 36 -1.86 6.62 -15.92
C GLY A 36 -2.19 7.78 -14.98
N ARG A 37 -3.04 7.59 -13.96
CA ARG A 37 -3.25 8.54 -12.84
C ARG A 37 -2.47 8.12 -11.60
N LEU A 38 -2.35 6.82 -11.40
CA LEU A 38 -1.49 6.20 -10.40
C LEU A 38 -0.66 5.11 -11.06
N GLN A 39 0.63 5.07 -10.74
CA GLN A 39 1.48 3.93 -11.03
C GLN A 39 1.81 3.23 -9.71
N ALA A 40 1.56 1.93 -9.67
CA ALA A 40 1.84 1.08 -8.53
C ALA A 40 2.72 -0.11 -8.93
N VAL A 41 3.61 -0.51 -8.03
CA VAL A 41 4.45 -1.69 -8.21
C VAL A 41 4.37 -2.56 -6.98
N VAL A 42 4.04 -3.82 -7.19
CA VAL A 42 4.26 -4.86 -6.18
C VAL A 42 5.59 -5.51 -6.46
N GLN A 43 6.58 -5.23 -5.61
CA GLN A 43 7.88 -5.84 -5.63
C GLN A 43 7.87 -7.10 -4.75
N VAL A 44 8.17 -8.24 -5.34
CA VAL A 44 8.20 -9.52 -4.63
C VAL A 44 9.61 -10.07 -4.66
N THR A 45 10.11 -10.58 -3.53
CA THR A 45 11.42 -11.25 -3.47
C THR A 45 11.33 -12.60 -2.78
N ARG A 46 12.09 -13.54 -3.34
CA ARG A 46 12.35 -14.86 -2.76
C ARG A 46 13.71 -14.95 -2.09
N ASP A 47 14.36 -13.82 -1.83
CA ASP A 47 15.61 -13.79 -1.08
C ASP A 47 15.33 -13.92 0.42
N THR A 48 15.80 -15.00 1.03
CA THR A 48 15.72 -15.23 2.49
C THR A 48 16.50 -14.19 3.32
N GLN A 49 17.40 -13.43 2.69
CA GLN A 49 18.14 -12.34 3.32
C GLN A 49 17.38 -11.01 3.26
N ALA A 50 16.45 -10.86 2.32
CA ALA A 50 15.58 -9.71 2.30
C ALA A 50 14.68 -9.77 3.53
N ARG A 51 14.51 -8.63 4.19
CA ARG A 51 13.67 -8.52 5.38
C ARG A 51 12.18 -8.68 5.07
N ASN A 52 11.83 -8.55 3.79
CA ASN A 52 10.46 -8.38 3.34
C ASN A 52 10.25 -8.97 1.95
N ALA A 53 9.24 -9.82 1.85
CA ALA A 53 8.96 -10.61 0.65
C ALA A 53 8.01 -9.94 -0.35
N ILE A 54 7.11 -9.03 0.08
CA ILE A 54 6.15 -8.30 -0.77
C ILE A 54 6.11 -6.82 -0.37
N VAL A 55 6.50 -5.94 -1.28
CA VAL A 55 6.57 -4.52 -1.03
C VAL A 55 5.69 -3.79 -2.02
N LEU A 56 4.94 -2.80 -1.54
CA LEU A 56 4.06 -1.98 -2.37
C LEU A 56 4.63 -0.57 -2.58
N HIS A 57 4.78 -0.19 -3.83
CA HIS A 57 5.20 1.14 -4.26
C HIS A 57 4.05 1.87 -4.93
N PHE A 58 3.78 3.11 -4.53
CA PHE A 58 2.91 4.03 -5.25
C PHE A 58 3.73 5.20 -5.78
N MET A 59 3.39 5.72 -6.95
CA MET A 59 4.00 6.91 -7.51
C MET A 59 3.02 7.64 -8.42
N ASN A 60 3.18 8.96 -8.48
CA ASN A 60 2.57 9.76 -9.52
C ASN A 60 3.32 9.46 -10.84
N PRO A 61 2.64 8.93 -11.88
CA PRO A 61 3.27 8.61 -13.17
C PRO A 61 3.69 9.85 -13.96
N ASP A 62 3.39 11.06 -13.52
CA ASP A 62 3.94 12.30 -14.05
C ASP A 62 5.20 12.77 -13.30
N ARG A 63 5.56 12.11 -12.21
CA ARG A 63 6.65 12.55 -11.33
C ARG A 63 7.87 11.63 -11.42
N PHE A 64 8.82 12.04 -12.27
CA PHE A 64 10.09 11.36 -12.47
C PHE A 64 11.24 12.35 -12.24
N GLU A 65 11.76 12.40 -11.01
CA GLU A 65 12.83 13.34 -10.61
C GLU A 65 14.24 12.74 -10.79
N GLY A 66 14.35 11.63 -11.54
CA GLY A 66 15.62 10.96 -11.80
C GLY A 66 16.16 10.18 -10.59
N ARG A 67 15.36 9.94 -9.55
CA ARG A 67 15.76 9.20 -8.34
C ARG A 67 15.08 7.83 -8.27
N ASN A 68 15.36 6.93 -9.22
CA ASN A 68 15.01 5.48 -9.17
C ASN A 68 13.72 5.13 -8.39
N LYS A 69 13.75 4.10 -7.55
CA LYS A 69 12.65 3.68 -6.66
C LYS A 69 12.38 4.61 -5.49
N THR A 70 13.33 5.50 -5.20
CA THR A 70 13.22 6.52 -4.15
C THR A 70 12.27 7.64 -4.54
N ASP A 71 11.69 7.61 -5.74
CA ASP A 71 10.61 8.49 -6.16
C ASP A 71 9.21 7.87 -5.93
N SER A 72 9.13 6.73 -5.24
CA SER A 72 7.85 6.20 -4.75
C SER A 72 7.40 6.91 -3.48
N PHE A 73 6.10 7.20 -3.38
CA PHE A 73 5.43 7.73 -2.20
C PHE A 73 5.55 6.85 -0.96
N THR A 74 5.77 5.53 -1.09
CA THR A 74 5.80 4.59 0.04
C THR A 74 7.22 4.16 0.45
N TYR A 75 8.25 4.82 -0.08
CA TYR A 75 9.63 4.50 0.24
C TYR A 75 10.09 5.26 1.49
N HIS A 76 10.22 4.59 2.64
CA HIS A 76 10.81 5.22 3.82
C HIS A 76 12.34 5.23 3.71
N GLN A 77 12.97 6.36 4.02
CA GLN A 77 14.41 6.57 3.83
C GLN A 77 15.29 5.72 4.74
N GLN A 78 14.98 5.71 6.04
CA GLN A 78 15.77 4.97 7.03
C GLN A 78 15.48 3.47 7.07
N PHE A 79 14.25 3.10 6.73
CA PHE A 79 13.71 1.77 6.96
C PHE A 79 13.36 1.07 5.65
N GLY A 80 13.65 1.68 4.50
CA GLY A 80 13.27 1.16 3.20
C GLY A 80 11.75 1.02 3.05
N PRO A 81 11.28 0.15 2.16
CA PRO A 81 9.86 0.03 1.86
C PRO A 81 9.17 -1.01 2.77
N GLU A 82 9.70 -1.16 4.00
CA GLU A 82 9.39 -2.26 4.90
C GLU A 82 8.00 -2.15 5.58
N TYR A 83 7.33 -1.00 5.46
CA TYR A 83 6.06 -0.68 6.13
C TYR A 83 4.82 -0.85 5.24
N THR A 84 4.84 -1.76 4.27
CA THR A 84 3.67 -1.99 3.40
C THR A 84 2.98 -3.33 3.64
N PHE A 85 3.52 -4.17 4.54
CA PHE A 85 2.90 -5.42 4.94
C PHE A 85 1.75 -5.19 5.91
N VAL A 86 0.85 -6.15 5.93
CA VAL A 86 -0.06 -6.29 7.05
C VAL A 86 0.61 -7.05 8.19
N SER A 87 0.25 -6.68 9.41
CA SER A 87 0.57 -7.48 10.59
C SER A 87 -0.70 -7.83 11.34
N LEU A 88 -0.69 -8.98 12.01
CA LEU A 88 -1.82 -9.43 12.80
C LEU A 88 -1.43 -9.39 14.27
N VAL A 89 -2.17 -8.62 15.07
CA VAL A 89 -2.03 -8.57 16.51
C VAL A 89 -3.10 -9.45 17.13
N THR A 90 -2.68 -10.37 17.99
CA THR A 90 -3.56 -11.25 18.77
C THR A 90 -3.15 -11.24 20.23
N ASP A 91 -3.93 -11.88 21.09
CA ASP A 91 -3.58 -12.06 22.51
C ASP A 91 -2.26 -12.83 22.71
N ASP A 92 -1.88 -13.69 21.75
CA ASP A 92 -0.62 -14.44 21.76
C ASP A 92 0.61 -13.64 21.28
N GLY A 93 0.38 -12.47 20.65
CA GLY A 93 1.42 -11.57 20.17
C GLY A 93 1.18 -11.02 18.77
N ILE A 94 2.25 -10.42 18.22
CA ILE A 94 2.29 -9.85 16.88
C ILE A 94 2.82 -10.90 15.92
N HIS A 95 2.03 -11.23 14.90
CA HIS A 95 2.36 -12.15 13.82
C HIS A 95 2.73 -11.36 12.58
N LEU A 96 3.94 -11.60 12.08
CA LEU A 96 4.47 -10.98 10.87
C LEU A 96 4.73 -12.02 9.78
N PRO A 97 4.77 -11.59 8.50
CA PRO A 97 5.34 -12.40 7.44
C PRO A 97 6.79 -12.74 7.78
N ASN A 98 7.17 -14.01 7.78
CA ASN A 98 8.57 -14.39 8.02
C ASN A 98 9.39 -14.30 6.72
N PRO A 99 10.41 -13.44 6.67
CA PRO A 99 11.27 -13.31 5.50
C PRO A 99 12.01 -14.61 5.12
N ARG A 100 12.25 -15.51 6.08
CA ARG A 100 12.97 -16.77 5.84
C ARG A 100 12.05 -17.92 5.38
N GLN A 101 10.76 -17.88 5.70
CA GLN A 101 9.77 -18.89 5.26
C GLN A 101 8.93 -18.42 4.07
N ALA A 102 8.86 -17.12 3.81
CA ALA A 102 8.17 -16.58 2.64
C ALA A 102 8.65 -17.24 1.34
N VAL A 103 9.94 -17.57 1.21
CA VAL A 103 10.47 -18.18 -0.02
C VAL A 103 9.79 -19.50 -0.42
N VAL A 104 9.30 -20.28 0.55
CA VAL A 104 8.73 -21.62 0.32
C VAL A 104 7.22 -21.56 0.08
N ASP A 105 6.49 -20.80 0.89
CA ASP A 105 5.01 -20.82 0.89
C ASP A 105 4.39 -19.58 0.22
N LEU A 106 5.18 -18.55 -0.08
CA LEU A 106 4.71 -17.41 -0.86
C LEU A 106 4.33 -17.86 -2.27
N ARG A 107 3.07 -17.62 -2.61
CA ARG A 107 2.52 -17.72 -3.96
C ARG A 107 2.00 -16.34 -4.33
N TYR A 108 2.22 -15.94 -5.57
CA TYR A 108 1.79 -14.65 -6.08
C TYR A 108 1.72 -14.73 -7.59
N GLY A 109 1.05 -13.74 -8.17
CA GLY A 109 1.04 -13.56 -9.59
C GLY A 109 0.23 -12.34 -9.99
N LEU A 110 0.30 -12.04 -11.28
CA LEU A 110 -0.63 -11.15 -11.93
C LEU A 110 -1.66 -12.04 -12.64
N GLN A 111 -2.93 -11.89 -12.31
CA GLN A 111 -4.04 -12.54 -13.01
C GLN A 111 -4.82 -11.50 -13.80
N PHE A 112 -5.52 -11.97 -14.82
CA PHE A 112 -6.41 -11.16 -15.64
C PHE A 112 -7.78 -11.80 -15.60
N ASP A 113 -8.82 -11.00 -15.39
CA ASP A 113 -10.19 -11.50 -15.51
C ASP A 113 -10.61 -11.64 -16.98
N ASP A 114 -11.87 -12.02 -17.22
CA ASP A 114 -12.40 -12.25 -18.57
C ASP A 114 -12.36 -11.00 -19.47
N ASN A 115 -12.32 -9.80 -18.89
CA ASN A 115 -12.18 -8.54 -19.63
C ASN A 115 -10.70 -8.12 -19.79
N GLY A 116 -9.78 -8.92 -19.24
CA GLY A 116 -8.35 -8.70 -19.24
C GLY A 116 -7.89 -7.66 -18.22
N PHE A 117 -8.69 -7.39 -17.18
CA PHE A 117 -8.37 -6.45 -16.10
C PHE A 117 -7.29 -7.04 -15.17
N PRO A 118 -6.17 -6.34 -14.91
CA PRO A 118 -5.07 -6.85 -14.11
C PRO A 118 -5.41 -6.79 -12.61
N ILE A 119 -5.26 -7.94 -11.94
CA ILE A 119 -5.31 -8.06 -10.48
C ILE A 119 -4.03 -8.75 -10.02
N PHE A 120 -3.28 -8.09 -9.14
CA PHE A 120 -2.21 -8.78 -8.43
C PHE A 120 -2.81 -9.58 -7.28
N TRP A 121 -2.30 -10.78 -7.06
CA TRP A 121 -2.68 -11.59 -5.90
C TRP A 121 -1.44 -12.17 -5.22
N ALA A 122 -1.53 -12.38 -3.91
CA ALA A 122 -0.51 -13.09 -3.15
C ALA A 122 -1.12 -13.89 -2.00
N THR A 123 -0.51 -15.00 -1.65
CA THR A 123 -0.82 -15.77 -0.45
C THR A 123 0.46 -16.12 0.29
N TYR A 124 0.48 -15.88 1.59
CA TYR A 124 1.66 -16.13 2.41
C TYR A 124 1.29 -16.36 3.89
N PRO A 125 2.12 -17.12 4.62
CA PRO A 125 1.90 -17.35 6.05
C PRO A 125 2.32 -16.16 6.92
N LEU A 126 1.66 -16.02 8.07
CA LEU A 126 2.15 -15.25 9.23
C LEU A 126 2.59 -16.26 10.31
N ASP A 127 3.89 -16.29 10.55
CA ASP A 127 4.58 -17.36 11.28
C ASP A 127 5.71 -16.83 12.17
N TYR A 128 6.03 -15.53 12.08
CA TYR A 128 6.98 -14.89 12.98
C TYR A 128 6.25 -14.22 14.14
N THR A 129 6.36 -14.80 15.34
CA THR A 129 5.89 -14.19 16.59
C THR A 129 7.08 -13.73 17.43
N PHE A 130 7.20 -12.43 17.73
CA PHE A 130 8.29 -11.87 18.56
C PHE A 130 8.33 -12.42 20.00
N THR A 131 7.31 -13.16 20.43
CA THR A 131 7.10 -13.63 21.81
C THR A 131 7.41 -15.11 22.00
N SER A 132 7.61 -15.88 20.93
CA SER A 132 7.68 -17.35 20.97
C SER A 132 8.95 -17.87 20.29
N THR A 133 9.67 -18.78 20.96
CA THR A 133 10.81 -19.52 20.40
C THR A 133 10.41 -20.67 19.47
N ARG A 134 9.11 -20.83 19.20
CA ARG A 134 8.56 -21.86 18.30
C ARG A 134 7.89 -21.18 17.11
N SER A 135 8.54 -21.21 15.94
CA SER A 135 7.87 -20.91 14.67
C SER A 135 6.84 -22.01 14.43
N ARG A 136 5.57 -21.63 14.46
CA ARG A 136 4.45 -22.40 13.93
C ARG A 136 3.60 -21.41 13.16
N THR A 137 3.43 -21.62 11.86
CA THR A 137 2.44 -20.89 11.08
C THR A 137 1.06 -21.13 11.68
N VAL A 138 0.37 -20.04 12.03
CA VAL A 138 -0.98 -20.07 12.58
C VAL A 138 -1.95 -19.41 11.61
N PHE A 139 -1.54 -18.33 10.96
CA PHE A 139 -2.41 -17.58 10.06
C PHE A 139 -1.86 -17.59 8.64
N ASN A 140 -2.76 -17.59 7.66
CA ASN A 140 -2.46 -17.33 6.27
C ASN A 140 -3.12 -16.02 5.86
N VAL A 141 -2.39 -15.22 5.08
CA VAL A 141 -2.89 -14.02 4.44
C VAL A 141 -3.07 -14.31 2.95
N ALA A 142 -4.20 -13.89 2.40
CA ALA A 142 -4.43 -13.75 0.98
C ALA A 142 -4.69 -12.27 0.66
N GLU A 143 -4.01 -11.74 -0.36
CA GLU A 143 -4.17 -10.37 -0.82
C GLU A 143 -4.59 -10.34 -2.27
N GLU A 144 -5.47 -9.38 -2.60
CA GLU A 144 -5.78 -8.98 -3.96
C GLU A 144 -5.59 -7.46 -4.08
N MET A 145 -4.94 -7.01 -5.14
CA MET A 145 -4.71 -5.59 -5.41
C MET A 145 -5.04 -5.23 -6.86
N PHE A 146 -5.66 -4.08 -7.05
CA PHE A 146 -5.85 -3.49 -8.38
C PHE A 146 -5.92 -1.97 -8.30
N VAL A 147 -5.66 -1.31 -9.44
CA VAL A 147 -5.86 0.14 -9.60
C VAL A 147 -7.19 0.32 -10.35
N PRO A 148 -8.24 0.88 -9.73
CA PRO A 148 -9.49 1.17 -10.41
C PRO A 148 -9.28 2.09 -11.62
N GLU A 149 -10.00 1.84 -12.71
CA GLU A 149 -9.95 2.72 -13.88
C GLU A 149 -10.52 4.09 -13.55
N GLY A 150 -9.80 5.15 -13.89
CA GLY A 150 -10.26 6.54 -13.75
C GLY A 150 -10.03 7.19 -12.38
N GLU A 151 -9.54 6.46 -11.38
CA GLU A 151 -9.24 7.01 -10.04
C GLU A 151 -7.73 6.93 -9.76
N ALA A 152 -7.18 7.91 -9.06
CA ALA A 152 -5.78 7.90 -8.60
C ALA A 152 -5.65 7.12 -7.28
N ALA A 153 -6.05 5.84 -7.28
CA ALA A 153 -6.10 5.02 -6.09
C ALA A 153 -5.67 3.57 -6.36
N LEU A 154 -5.26 2.86 -5.31
CA LEU A 154 -5.09 1.42 -5.30
C LEU A 154 -6.01 0.81 -4.26
N LEU A 155 -6.79 -0.17 -4.68
CA LEU A 155 -7.59 -0.99 -3.79
C LEU A 155 -6.84 -2.27 -3.43
N ARG A 156 -6.83 -2.59 -2.14
CA ARG A 156 -6.19 -3.78 -1.58
C ARG A 156 -7.18 -4.51 -0.69
N ARG A 157 -7.45 -5.78 -0.97
CA ARG A 157 -8.23 -6.66 -0.11
C ARG A 157 -7.29 -7.61 0.59
N VAL A 158 -7.44 -7.74 1.90
CA VAL A 158 -6.63 -8.61 2.75
C VAL A 158 -7.55 -9.58 3.46
N THR A 159 -7.36 -10.87 3.23
CA THR A 159 -8.08 -11.95 3.91
C THR A 159 -7.13 -12.67 4.84
N VAL A 160 -7.41 -12.64 6.13
CA VAL A 160 -6.67 -13.38 7.16
C VAL A 160 -7.47 -14.64 7.48
N THR A 161 -6.82 -15.79 7.37
CA THR A 161 -7.39 -17.10 7.71
C THR A 161 -6.61 -17.70 8.86
N ASN A 162 -7.29 -18.10 9.92
CA ASN A 162 -6.68 -18.90 10.98
C ASN A 162 -6.63 -20.35 10.53
N THR A 163 -5.41 -20.86 10.34
CA THR A 163 -5.18 -22.18 9.75
C THR A 163 -4.98 -23.29 10.78
N ARG A 164 -4.62 -22.96 12.02
CA ARG A 164 -4.25 -23.98 13.03
C ARG A 164 -4.44 -23.50 14.47
N GLY A 165 -5.21 -24.26 15.24
CA GLY A 165 -5.11 -24.51 16.69
C GLY A 165 -5.05 -23.36 17.70
N LEU A 166 -4.88 -22.10 17.29
CA LEU A 166 -5.12 -20.93 18.12
C LEU A 166 -6.56 -20.47 17.87
N THR A 167 -7.19 -19.84 18.85
CA THR A 167 -8.49 -19.19 18.69
C THR A 167 -8.40 -17.91 19.51
N PRO A 168 -7.74 -16.87 18.95
CA PRO A 168 -7.58 -15.62 19.66
C PRO A 168 -8.95 -15.02 19.96
N GLU A 169 -9.14 -14.57 21.20
CA GLU A 169 -10.38 -13.88 21.62
C GLU A 169 -10.47 -12.51 20.95
N SER A 170 -9.32 -11.92 20.60
CA SER A 170 -9.23 -10.72 19.77
C SER A 170 -8.10 -10.82 18.74
N ALA A 171 -8.45 -10.61 17.47
CA ALA A 171 -7.53 -10.46 16.35
C ALA A 171 -7.67 -9.07 15.73
N ARG A 172 -6.55 -8.40 15.47
CA ARG A 172 -6.53 -7.02 14.94
C ARG A 172 -5.53 -6.91 13.80
N LEU A 173 -6.00 -6.45 12.65
CA LEU A 173 -5.17 -6.22 11.47
C LEU A 173 -4.55 -4.83 11.55
N PHE A 174 -3.23 -4.75 11.41
CA PHE A 174 -2.52 -3.49 11.35
C PHE A 174 -2.02 -3.23 9.93
N VAL A 175 -2.35 -2.06 9.40
CA VAL A 175 -2.09 -1.64 8.02
C VAL A 175 -1.45 -0.26 8.05
N THR A 176 -0.38 -0.08 7.29
CA THR A 176 0.38 1.18 7.25
C THR A 176 0.48 1.79 5.85
N LEU A 177 0.62 3.11 5.81
CA LEU A 177 1.03 3.92 4.68
C LEU A 177 2.11 4.88 5.18
N THR A 178 3.28 4.83 4.55
CA THR A 178 4.46 5.60 4.98
C THR A 178 4.94 6.52 3.87
N PRO A 179 4.57 7.81 3.88
CA PRO A 179 5.02 8.80 2.91
C PRO A 179 6.55 8.93 2.87
N ASN A 180 7.09 9.09 1.67
CA ASN A 180 8.51 9.25 1.43
C ASN A 180 8.97 10.69 1.69
N GLN A 181 9.69 10.89 2.78
CA GLN A 181 10.15 12.22 3.22
C GLN A 181 11.14 12.91 2.26
N GLU A 182 11.89 12.19 1.40
CA GLU A 182 12.82 12.85 0.46
C GLU A 182 12.15 13.46 -0.77
N LEU A 183 10.98 12.94 -1.13
CA LEU A 183 10.16 13.56 -2.17
C LEU A 183 9.55 14.87 -1.69
N PHE A 184 9.46 15.05 -0.38
CA PHE A 184 8.82 16.20 0.23
C PHE A 184 9.71 16.76 1.34
N PRO A 185 10.90 17.29 1.00
CA PRO A 185 11.91 17.70 1.99
C PRO A 185 11.42 18.82 2.93
N GLU A 186 10.39 19.58 2.53
CA GLU A 186 9.72 20.56 3.40
C GLU A 186 9.11 19.92 4.64
N ALA A 187 8.82 18.60 4.60
CA ALA A 187 8.35 17.80 5.74
C ALA A 187 9.27 17.84 6.95
N HIS A 188 10.58 18.03 6.74
CA HIS A 188 11.55 18.08 7.81
C HIS A 188 11.46 19.35 8.67
N HIS A 189 10.74 20.37 8.19
CA HIS A 189 10.62 21.67 8.85
C HIS A 189 9.30 21.86 9.59
N VAL A 190 8.34 20.94 9.44
CA VAL A 190 7.04 21.05 10.11
C VAL A 190 7.19 20.71 11.58
N THR A 191 6.88 21.66 12.46
CA THR A 191 6.91 21.49 13.92
C THR A 191 5.60 20.90 14.43
N ALA A 192 5.62 20.30 15.62
CA ALA A 192 4.45 19.64 16.23
C ALA A 192 3.21 20.55 16.43
N GLY A 193 3.35 21.88 16.31
CA GLY A 193 2.24 22.85 16.37
C GLY A 193 1.67 23.23 15.00
N GLU A 194 2.35 22.86 13.91
CA GLU A 194 1.96 23.14 12.52
C GLU A 194 1.31 21.92 11.86
N VAL A 195 1.61 20.73 12.37
CA VAL A 195 0.91 19.51 12.02
C VAL A 195 -0.42 19.48 12.76
N SER A 196 -1.48 19.95 12.11
CA SER A 196 -2.74 19.24 12.24
C SER A 196 -2.96 18.47 10.95
N VAL A 197 -3.63 17.32 11.02
CA VAL A 197 -4.26 16.65 9.85
C VAL A 197 -5.33 17.55 9.18
N ALA A 198 -5.34 18.85 9.52
CA ALA A 198 -6.29 19.87 9.15
C ALA A 198 -5.60 21.25 8.99
N GLY A 199 -4.28 21.32 8.81
CA GLY A 199 -3.57 22.59 8.58
C GLY A 199 -4.16 23.33 7.39
N VAL A 200 -4.05 24.66 7.38
CA VAL A 200 -4.34 25.45 6.17
C VAL A 200 -3.18 25.20 5.20
N PHE A 201 -3.28 24.11 4.45
CA PHE A 201 -2.36 23.81 3.35
C PHE A 201 -2.84 24.59 2.11
N GLU A 202 -1.89 25.11 1.33
CA GLU A 202 -2.22 25.87 0.11
C GLU A 202 -2.62 24.90 -1.02
N ASP A 203 -3.48 25.36 -1.94
CA ASP A 203 -3.83 24.60 -3.14
C ASP A 203 -2.55 24.31 -3.96
N GLY A 204 -2.25 23.03 -4.21
CA GLY A 204 -1.06 22.58 -4.96
C GLY A 204 -0.15 21.59 -4.22
N ASP A 205 -0.42 21.30 -2.95
CA ASP A 205 0.26 20.22 -2.21
C ASP A 205 -0.29 18.84 -2.62
N GLU A 206 0.58 17.87 -2.85
CA GLU A 206 0.17 16.48 -3.08
C GLU A 206 -0.34 15.85 -1.77
N PHE A 207 -1.46 15.12 -1.82
CA PHE A 207 -2.05 14.42 -0.68
C PHE A 207 -2.05 12.91 -0.89
N LEU A 208 -1.79 12.19 0.20
CA LEU A 208 -1.93 10.75 0.27
C LEU A 208 -3.00 10.41 1.28
N SER A 209 -3.74 9.32 1.05
CA SER A 209 -4.68 8.82 2.04
C SER A 209 -4.68 7.31 2.16
N LEU A 210 -4.99 6.85 3.36
CA LEU A 210 -5.34 5.46 3.66
C LEU A 210 -6.78 5.44 4.19
N ALA A 211 -7.61 4.55 3.66
CA ALA A 211 -8.97 4.35 4.10
C ALA A 211 -9.32 2.87 4.25
N VAL A 212 -10.16 2.55 5.24
CA VAL A 212 -10.77 1.23 5.40
C VAL A 212 -12.19 1.31 4.83
N LEU A 213 -12.53 0.43 3.88
CA LEU A 213 -13.77 0.56 3.12
C LEU A 213 -14.96 -0.11 3.80
N ASP A 214 -14.74 -1.26 4.44
CA ASP A 214 -15.78 -2.21 4.86
C ASP A 214 -15.80 -2.55 6.36
N HIS A 215 -14.90 -1.96 7.16
CA HIS A 215 -14.84 -2.15 8.61
C HIS A 215 -14.75 -0.84 9.38
N PRO A 216 -15.17 -0.80 10.65
CA PRO A 216 -14.74 0.23 11.58
C PRO A 216 -13.23 0.09 11.84
N ALA A 217 -12.53 1.20 11.98
CA ALA A 217 -11.14 1.21 12.44
C ALA A 217 -11.07 1.85 13.83
N LYS A 218 -10.41 1.18 14.78
CA LYS A 218 -10.42 1.58 16.20
C LYS A 218 -9.28 2.54 16.56
N HIS A 219 -8.08 2.29 16.04
CA HIS A 219 -6.90 3.07 16.42
C HIS A 219 -6.10 3.53 15.21
N MET A 220 -5.60 4.76 15.34
CA MET A 220 -5.04 5.56 14.26
C MET A 220 -3.74 6.18 14.76
N VAL A 221 -2.61 5.81 14.15
CA VAL A 221 -1.30 6.35 14.54
C VAL A 221 -0.74 7.16 13.37
N ALA A 222 -0.44 8.44 13.63
CA ALA A 222 0.32 9.32 12.76
C ALA A 222 1.66 9.61 13.44
N GLU A 223 2.72 8.87 13.09
CA GLU A 223 4.04 9.06 13.71
C GLU A 223 4.93 9.98 12.87
N PHE A 224 5.43 11.03 13.54
CA PHE A 224 6.33 12.04 13.02
C PHE A 224 7.79 11.69 13.32
N PRO A 225 8.79 12.32 12.65
CA PRO A 225 10.21 12.11 12.95
C PRO A 225 10.63 12.43 14.41
N ARG A 226 9.72 12.95 15.24
CA ARG A 226 9.71 12.71 16.69
C ARG A 226 8.41 12.01 17.07
N PRO A 227 8.45 10.90 17.84
CA PRO A 227 7.27 10.10 18.13
C PRO A 227 6.20 10.94 18.83
N LEU A 228 5.09 11.13 18.15
CA LEU A 228 3.84 11.63 18.69
C LEU A 228 2.93 10.41 18.81
N GLU A 229 2.75 9.90 20.02
CA GLU A 229 1.71 8.89 20.26
C GLU A 229 0.35 9.57 20.12
N ALA A 230 -0.36 9.30 19.02
CA ALA A 230 -1.78 9.55 18.92
C ALA A 230 -2.51 8.31 19.46
N ILE A 231 -3.17 8.44 20.61
CA ILE A 231 -4.13 7.46 21.12
C ILE A 231 -5.51 8.00 20.77
N VAL A 232 -6.19 7.37 19.81
CA VAL A 232 -7.62 7.59 19.58
C VAL A 232 -8.32 6.50 20.37
N ASP A 233 -8.83 6.84 21.56
CA ASP A 233 -9.54 5.90 22.41
C ASP A 233 -11.04 5.87 22.03
N ASP A 234 -11.67 4.70 22.21
CA ASP A 234 -12.94 4.19 21.65
C ASP A 234 -14.23 5.02 21.94
N THR A 235 -14.23 6.34 21.72
CA THR A 235 -15.44 7.17 21.85
C THR A 235 -15.66 8.05 20.62
N PHE A 236 -16.31 7.47 19.60
CA PHE A 236 -17.17 8.23 18.69
C PHE A 236 -18.45 8.76 19.39
N GLY A 237 -18.49 8.76 20.73
CA GLY A 237 -19.59 9.24 21.55
C GLY A 237 -19.06 10.17 22.64
N VAL A 238 -19.48 11.43 22.56
CA VAL A 238 -19.59 12.45 23.61
C VAL A 238 -18.93 12.09 24.95
N GLY A 239 -17.72 12.62 25.18
CA GLY A 239 -17.18 12.83 26.52
C GLY A 239 -15.98 11.97 26.90
N SER A 240 -14.79 12.39 26.47
CA SER A 240 -13.57 12.17 27.25
C SER A 240 -12.85 13.51 27.40
N HIS A 241 -12.46 13.82 28.64
CA HIS A 241 -11.91 15.11 29.06
C HIS A 241 -10.38 15.22 28.90
N ASP A 242 -9.74 14.32 28.15
CA ASP A 242 -8.33 14.41 27.82
C ASP A 242 -8.15 15.00 26.42
N ASP A 243 -7.99 16.33 26.39
CA ASP A 243 -7.89 17.16 25.19
C ASP A 243 -6.49 17.10 24.52
N ASP A 244 -5.65 16.14 24.90
CA ASP A 244 -4.28 15.97 24.42
C ASP A 244 -4.15 15.02 23.20
N SER A 245 -5.28 14.61 22.59
CA SER A 245 -5.29 13.92 21.30
C SER A 245 -4.92 14.89 20.16
N ARG A 246 -3.68 14.77 19.66
CA ARG A 246 -3.06 15.74 18.73
C ARG A 246 -3.46 15.58 17.27
N VAL A 247 -4.21 14.55 16.93
CA VAL A 247 -4.77 14.33 15.60
C VAL A 247 -6.24 14.01 15.75
N LYS A 248 -7.11 14.97 15.42
CA LYS A 248 -8.56 14.78 15.34
C LYS A 248 -8.95 14.84 13.86
N PRO A 249 -9.65 13.83 13.31
CA PRO A 249 -10.20 13.95 11.96
C PRO A 249 -11.11 15.17 11.89
N ARG A 250 -11.12 15.88 10.74
CA ARG A 250 -12.03 17.02 10.58
C ARG A 250 -13.46 16.51 10.76
N ALA A 251 -14.32 17.32 11.39
CA ALA A 251 -15.74 16.99 11.57
C ALA A 251 -16.44 16.68 10.23
N SER A 252 -15.93 17.22 9.12
CA SER A 252 -16.38 16.95 7.75
C SER A 252 -16.15 15.51 7.27
N TYR A 253 -15.23 14.75 7.87
CA TYR A 253 -14.99 13.34 7.50
C TYR A 253 -15.98 12.40 8.18
N GLY A 254 -16.69 12.85 9.23
CA GLY A 254 -17.61 12.00 10.00
C GLY A 254 -16.93 10.80 10.66
N ASN A 255 -17.67 9.73 10.92
CA ASN A 255 -17.14 8.46 11.46
C ASN A 255 -16.48 7.60 10.38
N TYR A 256 -15.94 8.22 9.32
CA TYR A 256 -15.30 7.54 8.22
C TYR A 256 -13.84 7.22 8.60
N PRO A 257 -13.40 5.94 8.61
CA PRO A 257 -11.99 5.57 8.75
C PRO A 257 -11.18 5.99 7.50
N LEU A 258 -10.89 7.30 7.42
CA LEU A 258 -10.09 7.96 6.39
C LEU A 258 -9.02 8.85 7.04
N LEU A 259 -7.81 8.77 6.50
CA LEU A 259 -6.64 9.53 6.92
C LEU A 259 -6.02 10.20 5.70
N PRO A 260 -6.38 11.45 5.37
CA PRO A 260 -5.62 12.22 4.41
C PRO A 260 -4.42 12.84 5.12
N VAL A 261 -3.28 12.86 4.46
CA VAL A 261 -2.08 13.56 4.92
C VAL A 261 -1.45 14.25 3.73
N SER A 262 -1.03 15.51 3.92
CA SER A 262 -0.16 16.14 2.93
C SER A 262 1.10 15.28 2.82
N ALA A 263 1.51 14.97 1.60
CA ALA A 263 2.68 14.16 1.36
C ALA A 263 3.95 14.85 1.92
N HIS A 264 3.91 16.18 2.07
CA HIS A 264 4.90 17.02 2.76
C HIS A 264 4.91 16.93 4.28
N VAL A 265 4.19 16.01 4.91
CA VAL A 265 4.13 15.93 6.38
C VAL A 265 4.90 14.71 6.88
N GLY A 266 5.31 13.79 5.99
CA GLY A 266 6.25 12.72 6.31
C GLY A 266 5.79 11.74 7.40
N ALA A 267 4.48 11.71 7.69
CA ALA A 267 3.91 10.97 8.82
C ALA A 267 3.56 9.54 8.45
N VAL A 268 3.92 8.56 9.28
CA VAL A 268 3.44 7.18 9.11
C VAL A 268 1.96 7.13 9.46
N LEU A 269 1.10 6.81 8.51
CA LEU A 269 -0.32 6.54 8.72
C LEU A 269 -0.53 5.07 9.03
N ALA A 270 -1.26 4.74 10.10
CA ALA A 270 -1.58 3.38 10.43
C ALA A 270 -3.03 3.21 10.89
N TYR A 271 -3.66 2.11 10.47
CA TYR A 271 -4.93 1.64 11.03
C TYR A 271 -4.77 0.33 11.77
N GLU A 272 -5.49 0.23 12.87
CA GLU A 272 -5.83 -1.01 13.55
C GLU A 272 -7.31 -1.34 13.29
N VAL A 273 -7.54 -2.42 12.54
CA VAL A 273 -8.87 -2.92 12.18
C VAL A 273 -9.19 -4.13 13.05
N ASP A 274 -10.27 -4.05 13.82
CA ASP A 274 -10.72 -5.15 14.67
C ASP A 274 -11.36 -6.25 13.82
N LEU A 275 -10.78 -7.45 13.86
CA LEU A 275 -11.31 -8.63 13.19
C LEU A 275 -12.19 -9.48 14.13
N GLY A 276 -12.23 -9.13 15.42
CA GLY A 276 -12.92 -9.87 16.48
C GLY A 276 -12.26 -11.21 16.79
N GLU A 277 -13.07 -12.16 17.25
CA GLU A 277 -12.66 -13.56 17.39
C GLU A 277 -12.41 -14.17 16.00
N LEU A 278 -11.36 -14.99 15.90
CA LEU A 278 -11.00 -15.70 14.67
C LEU A 278 -10.74 -17.18 14.98
N ALA A 279 -11.78 -18.01 14.90
CA ALA A 279 -11.70 -19.44 15.19
C ALA A 279 -10.85 -20.21 14.17
N GLU A 280 -10.42 -21.43 14.52
CA GLU A 280 -9.69 -22.30 13.58
C GLU A 280 -10.53 -22.59 12.32
N GLY A 281 -9.93 -22.38 11.16
CA GLY A 281 -10.58 -22.51 9.84
C GLY A 281 -11.38 -21.27 9.42
N GLU A 282 -11.50 -20.26 10.29
CA GLU A 282 -12.24 -19.04 10.00
C GLU A 282 -11.37 -18.02 9.25
N SER A 283 -12.04 -17.23 8.40
CA SER A 283 -11.44 -16.13 7.65
C SER A 283 -12.16 -14.81 7.95
N ARG A 284 -11.39 -13.72 7.91
CA ARG A 284 -11.88 -12.34 7.93
C ARG A 284 -11.23 -11.56 6.80
N THR A 285 -12.00 -10.73 6.14
CA THR A 285 -11.56 -9.95 4.98
C THR A 285 -11.73 -8.46 5.26
N VAL A 286 -10.72 -7.66 4.93
CA VAL A 286 -10.72 -6.20 5.04
C VAL A 286 -10.36 -5.62 3.68
N SER A 287 -11.09 -4.61 3.24
CA SER A 287 -10.83 -3.86 2.01
C SER A 287 -10.29 -2.47 2.34
N LEU A 288 -9.19 -2.12 1.68
CA LEU A 288 -8.39 -0.92 1.93
C LEU A 288 -8.30 -0.10 0.65
N CYS A 289 -8.18 1.21 0.78
CA CYS A 289 -7.93 2.14 -0.31
C CYS A 289 -6.74 3.03 0.03
N TYR A 290 -5.75 3.05 -0.86
CA TYR A 290 -4.64 3.99 -0.86
C TYR A 290 -4.90 4.98 -1.99
N ALA A 291 -5.15 6.25 -1.70
CA ALA A 291 -5.42 7.26 -2.72
C ALA A 291 -4.40 8.39 -2.72
N TYR A 292 -4.23 8.99 -3.89
CA TYR A 292 -3.38 10.14 -4.17
C TYR A 292 -4.21 11.23 -4.87
N GLY A 293 -3.88 12.50 -4.64
CA GLY A 293 -4.52 13.63 -5.32
C GLY A 293 -3.78 14.93 -5.07
N ASP A 294 -4.15 15.98 -5.79
CA ASP A 294 -3.52 17.32 -5.74
C ASP A 294 -4.14 18.21 -4.65
N SER A 295 -5.08 17.65 -3.87
CA SER A 295 -5.70 18.32 -2.73
C SER A 295 -6.28 17.31 -1.74
N GLU A 296 -6.44 17.76 -0.49
CA GLU A 296 -7.13 16.99 0.56
C GLU A 296 -8.57 16.66 0.15
N GLN A 297 -9.26 17.60 -0.49
CA GLN A 297 -10.63 17.41 -0.94
C GLN A 297 -10.73 16.30 -2.00
N GLU A 298 -9.82 16.28 -2.97
CA GLU A 298 -9.81 15.26 -4.03
C GLU A 298 -9.62 13.85 -3.47
N VAL A 299 -8.68 13.65 -2.53
CA VAL A 299 -8.46 12.33 -1.93
C VAL A 299 -9.66 11.91 -1.05
N VAL A 300 -10.30 12.85 -0.35
CA VAL A 300 -11.51 12.58 0.45
C VAL A 300 -12.68 12.19 -0.45
N GLU A 301 -12.91 12.90 -1.56
CA GLU A 301 -13.98 12.59 -2.51
C GLU A 301 -13.75 11.26 -3.21
N THR A 302 -12.51 10.97 -3.63
CA THR A 302 -12.12 9.72 -4.27
C THR A 302 -12.37 8.53 -3.34
N THR A 303 -11.84 8.60 -2.13
CA THR A 303 -11.99 7.52 -1.13
C THR A 303 -13.44 7.32 -0.72
N SER A 304 -14.21 8.40 -0.54
CA SER A 304 -15.64 8.33 -0.21
C SER A 304 -16.44 7.62 -1.31
N ARG A 305 -16.19 7.96 -2.58
CA ARG A 305 -16.82 7.31 -3.74
C ARG A 305 -16.49 5.82 -3.81
N LEU A 306 -15.22 5.48 -3.60
CA LEU A 306 -14.74 4.10 -3.60
C LEU A 306 -15.28 3.28 -2.41
N ARG A 307 -15.51 3.92 -1.26
CA ARG A 307 -16.18 3.30 -0.11
C ARG A 307 -17.64 3.02 -0.42
N GLU A 308 -18.36 3.98 -0.99
CA GLU A 308 -19.77 3.83 -1.34
C GLU A 308 -19.98 2.72 -2.37
N ALA A 309 -19.12 2.64 -3.38
CA ALA A 309 -19.12 1.53 -4.34
C ALA A 309 -18.70 0.20 -3.68
N GLY A 310 -17.66 0.23 -2.85
CA GLY A 310 -17.03 -0.97 -2.29
C GLY A 310 -16.11 -1.67 -3.29
N PHE A 311 -15.35 -2.65 -2.79
CA PHE A 311 -14.27 -3.29 -3.55
C PHE A 311 -14.75 -4.05 -4.80
N ASP A 312 -15.79 -4.88 -4.67
CA ASP A 312 -16.25 -5.75 -5.77
C ASP A 312 -16.98 -4.98 -6.88
N GLU A 313 -17.80 -4.00 -6.52
CA GLU A 313 -18.47 -3.13 -7.51
C GLU A 313 -17.43 -2.27 -8.23
N THR A 314 -16.46 -1.70 -7.51
CA THR A 314 -15.36 -0.95 -8.12
C THR A 314 -14.55 -1.83 -9.08
N ARG A 315 -14.26 -3.08 -8.69
CA ARG A 315 -13.57 -4.06 -9.55
C ARG A 315 -14.37 -4.34 -10.80
N SER A 316 -15.67 -4.61 -10.66
CA SER A 316 -16.57 -4.94 -11.78
C SER A 316 -16.74 -3.76 -12.75
N ALA A 317 -16.88 -2.54 -12.23
CA ALA A 317 -16.95 -1.33 -13.02
C ALA A 317 -15.63 -1.05 -13.77
N SER A 318 -14.49 -1.24 -13.10
CA SER A 318 -13.16 -1.07 -13.73
C SER A 318 -12.92 -2.13 -14.81
N SER A 319 -13.23 -3.39 -14.50
CA SER A 319 -13.17 -4.51 -15.43
C SER A 319 -14.02 -4.29 -16.68
N SER A 320 -15.23 -3.75 -16.52
CA SER A 320 -16.10 -3.41 -17.65
C SER A 320 -15.47 -2.36 -18.57
N ARG A 321 -14.78 -1.35 -18.02
CA ARG A 321 -14.07 -0.34 -18.81
C ARG A 321 -12.91 -0.94 -19.61
N TRP A 322 -12.30 -2.02 -19.10
CA TRP A 322 -11.20 -2.69 -19.78
C TRP A 322 -11.58 -3.38 -21.09
N THR A 323 -12.87 -3.65 -21.31
CA THR A 323 -13.39 -4.12 -22.61
C THR A 323 -13.21 -3.09 -23.73
N GLY A 324 -12.99 -1.82 -23.38
CA GLY A 324 -12.69 -0.74 -24.33
C GLY A 324 -11.24 -0.74 -24.84
N PHE A 325 -10.32 -1.48 -24.21
CA PHE A 325 -8.95 -1.62 -24.68
C PHE A 325 -8.80 -2.82 -25.62
N ASN A 326 -7.80 -2.77 -26.49
CA ASN A 326 -7.56 -3.83 -27.47
C ASN A 326 -7.33 -5.18 -26.81
N GLN A 327 -8.04 -6.19 -27.32
CA GLN A 327 -7.94 -7.57 -26.88
C GLN A 327 -7.50 -8.41 -28.07
N VAL A 328 -6.42 -9.19 -27.88
CA VAL A 328 -5.92 -10.13 -28.88
C VAL A 328 -5.84 -11.50 -28.22
N GLY A 329 -6.52 -12.47 -28.82
CA GLY A 329 -6.41 -13.87 -28.45
C GLY A 329 -5.51 -14.61 -29.44
N PHE A 330 -4.46 -15.24 -28.93
CA PHE A 330 -3.50 -16.04 -29.68
C PHE A 330 -3.87 -17.53 -29.67
N GLY A 331 -4.79 -17.95 -28.80
CA GLY A 331 -5.17 -19.36 -28.64
C GLY A 331 -4.08 -20.21 -27.96
N ASP A 332 -3.03 -19.56 -27.46
CA ASP A 332 -1.96 -20.14 -26.65
C ASP A 332 -1.87 -19.35 -25.34
N GLN A 333 -2.04 -20.05 -24.22
CA GLN A 333 -2.14 -19.43 -22.90
C GLN A 333 -0.90 -18.60 -22.54
N ASN A 334 0.30 -18.99 -22.97
CA ASN A 334 1.52 -18.25 -22.64
C ASN A 334 1.60 -16.94 -23.43
N LEU A 335 1.23 -16.98 -24.71
CA LEU A 335 1.16 -15.78 -25.55
C LEU A 335 0.05 -14.82 -25.07
N ASP A 336 -1.11 -15.35 -24.71
CA ASP A 336 -2.21 -14.55 -24.15
C ASP A 336 -1.79 -13.88 -22.83
N THR A 337 -1.12 -14.63 -21.95
CA THR A 337 -0.59 -14.09 -20.68
C THR A 337 0.48 -13.04 -20.91
N LEU A 338 1.40 -13.27 -21.86
CA LEU A 338 2.44 -12.31 -22.22
C LEU A 338 1.86 -11.01 -22.79
N TYR A 339 0.87 -11.12 -23.69
CA TYR A 339 0.18 -9.98 -24.26
C TYR A 339 -0.56 -9.19 -23.19
N ALA A 340 -1.37 -9.86 -22.36
CA ALA A 340 -2.13 -9.23 -21.28
C ALA A 340 -1.21 -8.49 -20.30
N SER A 341 -0.09 -9.12 -19.91
CA SER A 341 0.91 -8.53 -19.01
C SER A 341 1.64 -7.33 -19.63
N THR A 342 1.95 -7.39 -20.92
CA THR A 342 2.59 -6.28 -21.64
C THR A 342 1.62 -5.10 -21.77
N ARG A 343 0.37 -5.38 -22.15
CA ARG A 343 -0.69 -4.38 -22.27
C ARG A 343 -0.94 -3.68 -20.94
N SER A 344 -1.10 -4.44 -19.85
CA SER A 344 -1.30 -3.85 -18.52
C SER A 344 -0.07 -3.10 -18.03
N GLY A 345 1.13 -3.62 -18.30
CA GLY A 345 2.39 -2.95 -17.93
C GLY A 345 2.58 -1.61 -18.65
N LEU A 346 2.20 -1.53 -19.94
CA LEU A 346 2.23 -0.28 -20.71
C LEU A 346 1.17 0.71 -20.20
N HIS A 347 -0.07 0.24 -19.97
CA HIS A 347 -1.15 1.06 -19.40
C HIS A 347 -0.79 1.62 -18.01
N ALA A 348 -0.07 0.84 -17.21
CA ALA A 348 0.41 1.27 -15.90
C ALA A 348 1.60 2.24 -15.97
N SER A 349 2.38 2.23 -17.04
CA SER A 349 3.65 2.97 -17.16
C SER A 349 3.54 4.31 -17.89
N VAL A 350 2.41 4.58 -18.54
CA VAL A 350 2.16 5.82 -19.28
C VAL A 350 1.13 6.65 -18.52
N ALA A 351 1.51 7.88 -18.15
CA ALA A 351 0.64 8.84 -17.50
C ALA A 351 -0.49 9.32 -18.43
N VAL A 352 -1.57 9.84 -17.84
CA VAL A 352 -2.66 10.48 -18.60
C VAL A 352 -2.14 11.66 -19.46
N SER A 353 -1.08 12.33 -19.02
CA SER A 353 -0.41 13.39 -19.79
C SER A 353 0.33 12.88 -21.04
N GLY A 354 0.53 11.56 -21.17
CA GLY A 354 1.36 10.92 -22.19
C GLY A 354 2.83 10.73 -21.80
N ARG A 355 3.25 11.21 -20.62
CA ARG A 355 4.60 10.96 -20.10
C ARG A 355 4.76 9.49 -19.73
N MET A 356 5.97 8.94 -19.89
CA MET A 356 6.20 7.51 -19.66
C MET A 356 7.46 7.26 -18.84
N ASN A 357 7.30 6.51 -17.74
CA ASN A 357 8.44 5.98 -17.01
C ASN A 357 9.11 4.87 -17.83
N ALA A 358 10.33 5.07 -18.32
CA ALA A 358 11.05 4.01 -19.04
C ALA A 358 11.60 2.91 -18.11
N GLY A 359 11.56 3.12 -16.79
CA GLY A 359 12.01 2.12 -15.84
C GLY A 359 12.08 2.65 -14.41
N ILE A 360 11.12 2.23 -13.60
CA ILE A 360 10.97 2.63 -12.19
C ILE A 360 12.26 2.39 -11.36
N TRP A 361 13.05 1.37 -11.72
CA TRP A 361 14.10 0.84 -10.84
C TRP A 361 15.52 1.33 -11.14
N GLY A 362 15.81 1.71 -12.38
CA GLY A 362 17.17 2.11 -12.78
C GLY A 362 17.29 3.55 -13.26
N TYR A 363 16.16 4.20 -13.49
CA TYR A 363 16.06 5.23 -14.49
C TYR A 363 15.14 6.35 -14.01
N ASN A 364 13.92 6.00 -13.61
CA ASN A 364 12.85 6.92 -13.20
C ASN A 364 12.93 8.26 -13.93
N SER A 365 12.94 8.18 -15.26
CA SER A 365 13.02 9.31 -16.19
C SER A 365 12.39 8.89 -17.53
N GLU A 366 12.35 9.84 -18.46
CA GLU A 366 11.82 9.62 -19.80
C GLU A 366 12.98 9.41 -20.80
N TRP A 367 12.91 8.34 -21.58
CA TRP A 367 13.85 8.09 -22.68
C TRP A 367 13.08 8.01 -23.98
N VAL A 368 13.40 8.93 -24.91
CA VAL A 368 12.77 9.00 -26.24
C VAL A 368 12.79 7.64 -26.94
N ARG A 369 13.88 6.89 -26.84
CA ARG A 369 14.01 5.55 -27.45
C ARG A 369 12.98 4.57 -26.88
N ASP A 370 12.84 4.53 -25.57
CA ASP A 370 11.98 3.62 -24.84
C ASP A 370 10.50 3.98 -25.04
N SER A 371 10.15 5.26 -24.96
CA SER A 371 8.82 5.78 -25.31
C SER A 371 8.47 5.52 -26.77
N SER A 372 9.42 5.65 -27.70
CA SER A 372 9.19 5.31 -29.11
C SER A 372 8.91 3.81 -29.28
N GLY A 373 9.63 2.95 -28.56
CA GLY A 373 9.40 1.51 -28.55
C GLY A 373 8.02 1.14 -28.00
N ALA A 374 7.61 1.77 -26.89
CA ALA A 374 6.26 1.63 -26.33
C ALA A 374 5.19 2.07 -27.32
N CYS A 375 5.34 3.24 -27.95
CA CYS A 375 4.41 3.71 -28.99
C CYS A 375 4.28 2.72 -30.16
N VAL A 376 5.41 2.19 -30.66
CA VAL A 376 5.38 1.16 -31.70
C VAL A 376 4.65 -0.10 -31.20
N GLY A 377 4.91 -0.53 -29.97
CA GLY A 377 4.25 -1.65 -29.33
C GLY A 377 2.72 -1.47 -29.28
N VAL A 378 2.26 -0.33 -28.77
CA VAL A 378 0.83 0.02 -28.68
C VAL A 378 0.20 0.07 -30.08
N VAL A 379 0.83 0.72 -31.06
CA VAL A 379 0.31 0.80 -32.44
C VAL A 379 0.20 -0.59 -33.09
N LEU A 380 1.17 -1.46 -32.86
CA LEU A 380 1.18 -2.81 -33.42
C LEU A 380 0.22 -3.78 -32.69
N SER A 381 -0.12 -3.50 -31.43
CA SER A 381 -1.05 -4.30 -30.64
C SER A 381 -2.53 -4.03 -30.92
N GLY A 382 -2.80 -3.10 -31.86
CA GLY A 382 -4.12 -2.51 -32.07
C GLY A 382 -4.39 -1.39 -31.11
#